data_AF-A0A7V0PMH4-F1
#
_entry.id   AF-A0A7V0PMH4-F1
#
_cell.length_a   1.000
_cell.length_b   1.000
_cell.length_c   1.000
_cell.angle_alpha   90.00
_cell.angle_beta   90.00
_cell.angle_gamma   90.00
#
_symmetry.space_group_name_H-M   'P 1'
#
loop_
_entity.id
_entity.type
_entity.pdbx_description
1 polymer ?
#
loop_
_entity_poly.entity_id
_entity_poly.type
_entity_poly.pdbx_seq_one_letter_code
_entity_poly.pdbx_strand_id
1 'polypeptide(L)'
;MNRTLLTAVRDLVRSGLGAPILLILMLAMVVLPLPPIALDLLFTFNISLSLIILLVVIYSRRPLDFSIFPSVLLIGTLLRLALNIASTRVVLLHGQNGPGAAGHVIKAFGEFVVGGNYAVGLVVFIILVIINFVVVTKGATRVSEVTARFTLDAMPGKQMAIDADLNAGIITHEEARERRAEISREAEFYGSMDGASKFVRGDAVAGILILIINILGGLAVGVLQHHLPLQDALRTYTLLTIGDGLVAQIPALLLSTAAAIIVTRVSSAQDLGQQVISQLFSSPRALAITAGVIGLLGLIPGMPNFAFLTLAVLLGVAAYWLYSRAGAEEVEAPQTAPEQASAESHDLSWDDVQPVDLIGLEVGYRLIPLVDKNQGGQLMARIKGVRKKLSQELGFLVQPVHIRDDLDLAPNTYRVSLLGVPVGESEVFPDRELAINPGQVFGTLQGVTVKDPAFGLEAVWIEPGQRDEAQAMGYTVVDAGTVIATHLSQVIQDHAHELLGHEEIQQLLDLLARSQPKLVENLVPKTLPLGVMLKVLQNLLAERIPIRDMRTIAETLAAHAPQSQDPGVLTAAVRTALGRLIVQHINGMSSELPVITLDPALEQILHQSLQSSGEGGGGMEPGLAERLHGSLSQA
;
A
#
# COMPACT_ATOMS: atom_id res chain seq x y z
N MET A 1 -36.29 -18.41 -44.56
CA MET A 1 -35.89 -19.55 -43.69
C MET A 1 -35.02 -19.11 -42.50
N ASN A 2 -35.10 -17.86 -42.00
CA ASN A 2 -34.16 -17.34 -40.98
C ASN A 2 -34.77 -16.84 -39.66
N ARG A 3 -36.09 -16.62 -39.56
CA ARG A 3 -36.70 -16.20 -38.28
C ARG A 3 -36.89 -17.36 -37.31
N THR A 4 -37.26 -18.53 -37.82
CA THR A 4 -37.48 -19.76 -37.04
C THR A 4 -36.20 -20.32 -36.41
N LEU A 5 -35.06 -20.22 -37.11
CA LEU A 5 -33.76 -20.61 -36.57
C LEU A 5 -33.29 -19.67 -35.45
N LEU A 6 -33.44 -18.35 -35.64
CA LEU A 6 -33.11 -17.36 -34.63
C LEU A 6 -33.99 -17.46 -33.38
N THR A 7 -35.29 -17.75 -33.52
CA THR A 7 -36.18 -18.01 -32.38
C THR A 7 -35.87 -19.34 -31.71
N ALA A 8 -35.59 -20.40 -32.47
CA ALA A 8 -35.21 -21.70 -31.92
C ALA A 8 -33.89 -21.63 -31.14
N VAL A 9 -32.88 -20.92 -31.65
CA VAL A 9 -31.61 -20.69 -30.94
C VAL A 9 -31.85 -19.86 -29.67
N ARG A 10 -32.72 -18.85 -29.73
CA ARG A 10 -33.06 -18.02 -28.56
C ARG A 10 -33.80 -18.78 -27.46
N ASP A 11 -34.74 -19.65 -27.84
CA ASP A 11 -35.50 -20.49 -26.90
C ASP A 11 -34.64 -21.62 -26.32
N LEU A 12 -33.71 -22.17 -27.12
CA LEU A 12 -32.73 -23.19 -26.69
C LEU A 12 -31.67 -22.65 -25.72
N VAL A 13 -31.25 -21.40 -25.90
CA VAL A 13 -30.37 -20.69 -24.95
C VAL A 13 -31.12 -20.36 -23.66
N ARG A 14 -32.42 -20.02 -23.74
CA ARG A 14 -33.27 -19.78 -22.56
C ARG A 14 -33.63 -21.05 -21.79
N SER A 15 -33.64 -22.22 -22.42
CA SER A 15 -34.00 -23.49 -21.78
C SER A 15 -32.84 -24.19 -21.04
N GLY A 16 -31.68 -23.53 -20.87
CA GLY A 16 -30.51 -24.12 -20.20
C GLY A 16 -29.78 -25.21 -20.97
N LEU A 17 -30.16 -25.48 -22.23
CA LEU A 17 -29.57 -26.53 -23.08
C LEU A 17 -28.29 -26.10 -23.81
N GLY A 18 -27.88 -24.84 -23.69
CA GLY A 18 -26.71 -24.30 -24.39
C GLY A 18 -25.38 -24.98 -24.03
N ALA A 19 -25.11 -25.23 -22.74
CA ALA A 19 -23.87 -25.84 -22.30
C ALA A 19 -23.72 -27.33 -22.74
N PRO A 20 -24.75 -28.20 -22.59
CA PRO A 20 -24.70 -29.56 -23.14
C PRO A 20 -24.46 -29.61 -24.65
N ILE A 21 -25.10 -28.71 -25.42
CA ILE A 21 -24.93 -28.66 -26.88
C ILE A 21 -23.51 -28.25 -27.24
N LEU A 22 -22.97 -27.24 -26.55
CA LEU A 22 -21.59 -26.80 -26.77
C LEU A 22 -20.59 -27.93 -26.47
N LEU A 23 -20.82 -28.71 -25.42
CA LEU A 23 -19.98 -29.85 -25.06
C LEU A 23 -20.06 -30.97 -26.10
N ILE A 24 -21.26 -31.30 -26.58
CA ILE A 24 -21.45 -32.27 -27.68
C ILE A 24 -20.76 -31.77 -28.96
N LEU A 25 -20.86 -30.48 -29.28
CA LEU A 25 -20.18 -29.88 -30.42
C LEU A 25 -18.66 -30.02 -30.28
N MET A 26 -18.07 -29.68 -29.13
CA MET A 26 -16.63 -29.84 -28.89
C MET A 26 -16.18 -31.30 -29.02
N LEU A 27 -16.96 -32.26 -28.49
CA LEU A 27 -16.65 -33.68 -28.63
C LEU A 27 -16.75 -34.15 -30.10
N ALA A 28 -17.76 -33.69 -30.82
CA ALA A 28 -17.93 -33.98 -32.24
C ALA A 28 -16.77 -33.44 -33.07
N MET A 29 -16.24 -32.25 -32.75
CA MET A 29 -15.07 -31.67 -33.43
C MET A 29 -13.80 -32.51 -33.27
N VAL A 30 -13.63 -33.17 -32.12
CA VAL A 30 -12.48 -34.06 -31.88
C VAL A 30 -12.62 -35.37 -32.68
N VAL A 31 -13.83 -35.92 -32.78
CA VAL A 31 -14.08 -37.24 -33.37
C VAL A 31 -14.31 -37.19 -34.89
N LEU A 32 -14.94 -36.13 -35.41
CA LEU A 32 -15.31 -36.01 -36.82
C LEU A 32 -14.35 -35.08 -37.58
N PRO A 33 -13.94 -35.43 -38.82
CA PRO A 33 -13.15 -34.53 -39.65
C PRO A 33 -14.00 -33.33 -40.08
N LEU A 34 -13.55 -32.12 -39.73
CA LEU A 34 -14.24 -30.89 -40.09
C LEU A 34 -13.84 -30.42 -41.50
N PRO A 35 -14.80 -29.92 -42.30
CA PRO A 35 -14.46 -29.27 -43.57
C PRO A 35 -13.69 -27.96 -43.32
N PRO A 36 -12.76 -27.56 -44.21
CA PRO A 36 -11.93 -26.35 -44.02
C PRO A 36 -12.73 -25.07 -43.76
N ILE A 37 -13.90 -24.92 -44.40
CA ILE A 37 -14.78 -23.75 -44.21
C ILE A 37 -15.32 -23.68 -42.78
N ALA A 38 -15.64 -24.83 -42.16
CA ALA A 38 -16.11 -24.85 -40.78
C ALA A 38 -14.98 -24.50 -39.80
N LEU A 39 -13.75 -24.95 -40.08
CA LEU A 39 -12.57 -24.56 -39.29
C LEU A 39 -12.33 -23.05 -39.37
N ASP A 40 -12.32 -22.46 -40.57
CA ASP A 40 -12.14 -21.02 -40.76
C ASP A 40 -13.21 -20.21 -40.00
N LEU A 41 -14.48 -20.63 -40.06
CA LEU A 41 -15.58 -19.98 -39.35
C LEU A 41 -15.39 -20.07 -37.83
N LEU A 42 -15.05 -21.25 -37.30
CA LEU A 42 -14.91 -21.47 -35.87
C LEU A 42 -13.66 -20.80 -35.28
N PHE A 43 -12.55 -20.76 -36.02
CA PHE A 43 -11.36 -19.99 -35.62
C PHE A 43 -11.64 -18.49 -35.61
N THR A 44 -12.29 -17.97 -36.66
CA THR A 44 -12.68 -16.55 -36.72
C THR A 44 -13.64 -16.19 -35.59
N PHE A 45 -14.60 -17.07 -35.29
CA PHE A 45 -15.51 -16.93 -34.17
C PHE A 45 -14.74 -16.93 -32.83
N ASN A 46 -13.79 -17.83 -32.63
CA ASN A 46 -12.99 -17.92 -31.41
C ASN A 46 -12.15 -16.65 -31.19
N ILE A 47 -11.48 -16.13 -32.23
CA ILE A 47 -10.74 -14.85 -32.17
C ILE A 47 -11.68 -13.70 -31.82
N SER A 48 -12.84 -13.62 -32.49
CA SER A 48 -13.83 -12.56 -32.26
C SER A 48 -14.38 -12.61 -30.83
N LEU A 49 -14.67 -13.81 -30.32
CA LEU A 49 -15.14 -14.04 -28.96
C LEU A 49 -14.10 -13.58 -27.93
N SER A 50 -12.82 -13.95 -28.10
CA SER A 50 -11.75 -13.51 -27.22
C SER A 50 -11.54 -11.99 -27.22
N LEU A 51 -11.69 -11.34 -28.38
CA LEU A 51 -11.62 -9.88 -28.48
C LEU A 51 -12.79 -9.20 -27.76
N ILE A 52 -14.02 -9.71 -27.94
CA ILE A 52 -15.20 -9.22 -27.23
C ILE A 52 -15.00 -9.37 -25.72
N ILE A 53 -14.52 -10.52 -25.25
CA ILE A 53 -14.24 -10.76 -23.83
C ILE A 53 -13.21 -9.75 -23.30
N LEU A 54 -12.11 -9.53 -24.02
CA LEU A 54 -11.11 -8.54 -23.62
C LEU A 54 -11.71 -7.13 -23.50
N LEU A 55 -12.53 -6.71 -24.48
CA LEU A 55 -13.19 -5.40 -24.45
C LEU A 55 -14.16 -5.28 -23.27
N VAL A 56 -14.98 -6.31 -23.02
CA VAL A 56 -15.88 -6.35 -21.85
C VAL A 56 -15.08 -6.19 -20.56
N VAL A 57 -13.96 -6.89 -20.42
CA VAL A 57 -13.08 -6.75 -19.25
C VAL A 57 -12.50 -5.36 -19.12
N ILE A 58 -12.08 -4.72 -20.23
CA ILE A 58 -11.51 -3.36 -20.21
C ILE A 58 -12.55 -2.32 -19.76
N TYR A 59 -13.79 -2.44 -20.25
CA TYR A 59 -14.88 -1.51 -19.95
C TYR A 59 -15.68 -1.83 -18.68
N SER A 60 -15.47 -3.00 -18.08
CA SER A 60 -16.03 -3.34 -16.77
C SER A 60 -15.50 -2.40 -15.69
N ARG A 61 -16.33 -1.90 -14.77
CA ARG A 61 -15.86 -1.01 -13.69
C ARG A 61 -15.29 -1.82 -12.54
N ARG A 62 -16.00 -2.86 -12.14
CA ARG A 62 -15.60 -3.79 -11.07
C ARG A 62 -15.42 -5.20 -11.64
N PRO A 63 -14.58 -6.04 -11.01
CA PRO A 63 -14.46 -7.45 -11.41
C PRO A 63 -15.79 -8.20 -11.35
N LEU A 64 -16.64 -7.89 -10.36
CA LEU A 64 -17.92 -8.55 -10.13
C LEU A 64 -18.99 -8.24 -11.19
N ASP A 65 -18.86 -7.16 -11.96
CA ASP A 65 -19.80 -6.82 -13.04
C ASP A 65 -19.78 -7.88 -14.15
N PHE A 66 -18.68 -8.64 -14.26
CA PHE A 66 -18.54 -9.77 -15.18
C PHE A 66 -18.23 -11.08 -14.44
N SER A 67 -19.07 -11.41 -13.46
CA SER A 67 -18.93 -12.61 -12.60
C SER A 67 -18.89 -13.95 -13.34
N ILE A 68 -19.44 -14.03 -14.56
CA ILE A 68 -19.41 -15.26 -15.41
C ILE A 68 -18.07 -15.47 -16.12
N PHE A 69 -17.12 -14.54 -16.01
CA PHE A 69 -15.83 -14.61 -16.68
C PHE A 69 -15.09 -15.95 -16.48
N PRO A 70 -14.97 -16.53 -15.27
CA PRO A 70 -14.24 -17.78 -15.06
C PRO A 70 -14.77 -18.93 -15.92
N SER A 71 -16.10 -19.03 -16.02
CA SER A 71 -16.76 -20.04 -16.86
C SER A 71 -16.56 -19.78 -18.35
N VAL A 72 -16.63 -18.52 -18.77
CA VAL A 72 -16.37 -18.12 -20.16
C VAL A 72 -14.91 -18.39 -20.55
N LEU A 73 -13.97 -18.14 -19.66
CA LEU A 73 -12.55 -18.44 -19.84
C LEU A 73 -12.35 -19.95 -20.04
N LEU A 74 -12.93 -20.77 -19.15
CA LEU A 74 -12.85 -22.23 -19.25
C LEU A 74 -13.43 -22.73 -20.58
N ILE A 75 -14.63 -22.28 -20.96
CA ILE A 75 -15.26 -22.65 -22.22
C ILE A 75 -14.43 -22.20 -23.43
N GLY A 76 -13.90 -20.98 -23.40
CA GLY A 76 -13.06 -20.43 -24.47
C GLY A 76 -11.77 -21.25 -24.67
N THR A 77 -11.12 -21.66 -23.57
CA THR A 77 -9.94 -22.54 -23.61
C THR A 77 -10.26 -23.95 -24.12
N LEU A 78 -11.39 -24.55 -23.68
CA LEU A 78 -11.81 -25.86 -24.18
C LEU A 78 -12.14 -25.83 -25.67
N LEU A 79 -12.86 -24.80 -26.13
CA LEU A 79 -13.17 -24.61 -27.54
C LEU A 79 -11.90 -24.47 -28.38
N ARG A 80 -10.92 -23.70 -27.87
CA ARG A 80 -9.60 -23.55 -28.50
C ARG A 80 -8.88 -24.89 -28.60
N LEU A 81 -8.81 -25.67 -27.52
CA LEU A 81 -8.15 -26.97 -27.51
C LEU A 81 -8.82 -27.95 -28.48
N ALA A 82 -10.15 -27.99 -28.50
CA ALA A 82 -10.90 -28.81 -29.45
C ALA A 82 -10.64 -28.40 -30.91
N LEU A 83 -10.56 -27.09 -31.18
CA LEU A 83 -10.18 -26.56 -32.50
C LEU A 83 -8.77 -26.97 -32.90
N ASN A 84 -7.80 -26.88 -32.00
CA ASN A 84 -6.41 -27.28 -32.27
C ASN A 84 -6.30 -28.77 -32.60
N ILE A 85 -7.06 -29.62 -31.90
CA ILE A 85 -7.08 -31.06 -32.19
C ILE A 85 -7.72 -31.31 -33.57
N ALA A 86 -8.83 -30.64 -33.86
CA ALA A 86 -9.52 -30.77 -35.14
C ALA A 86 -8.66 -30.27 -36.32
N SER A 87 -7.99 -29.12 -36.18
CA SER A 87 -7.11 -28.56 -37.20
C SER A 87 -5.86 -29.40 -37.41
N THR A 88 -5.22 -29.88 -36.34
CA THR A 88 -4.11 -30.84 -36.37
C THR A 88 -4.43 -32.04 -37.23
N ARG A 89 -5.62 -32.63 -37.04
CA ARG A 89 -6.06 -33.78 -37.83
C ARG A 89 -6.21 -33.41 -39.31
N VAL A 90 -6.77 -32.25 -39.64
CA VAL A 90 -6.91 -31.80 -41.03
C VAL A 90 -5.53 -31.50 -41.65
N VAL A 91 -4.62 -30.88 -40.91
CA VAL A 91 -3.23 -30.62 -41.35
C VAL A 91 -2.51 -31.94 -41.64
N LEU A 92 -2.61 -32.94 -40.77
CA LEU A 92 -1.95 -34.24 -40.97
C LEU A 92 -2.57 -35.07 -42.10
N LEU A 93 -3.90 -35.06 -42.26
CA LEU A 93 -4.61 -35.88 -43.26
C LEU A 93 -4.64 -35.25 -44.66
N HIS A 94 -4.64 -33.93 -44.77
CA HIS A 94 -4.84 -33.22 -46.03
C HIS A 94 -3.70 -32.25 -46.38
N GLY A 95 -2.69 -32.07 -45.53
CA GLY A 95 -1.58 -31.13 -45.74
C GLY A 95 -0.80 -31.35 -47.05
N GLN A 96 -0.80 -32.57 -47.59
CA GLN A 96 -0.21 -32.91 -48.88
C GLN A 96 -0.88 -32.20 -50.08
N ASN A 97 -2.14 -31.76 -49.93
CA ASN A 97 -2.87 -31.02 -50.96
C ASN A 97 -2.44 -29.54 -51.05
N GLY A 98 -1.44 -29.13 -50.26
CA GLY A 98 -0.81 -27.83 -50.28
C GLY A 98 -1.24 -26.90 -49.13
N PRO A 99 -0.70 -25.66 -49.08
CA PRO A 99 -0.88 -24.73 -47.96
C PRO A 99 -2.33 -24.30 -47.68
N GLY A 100 -3.26 -24.50 -48.62
CA GLY A 100 -4.68 -24.16 -48.45
C GLY A 100 -5.55 -25.30 -47.91
N ALA A 101 -4.98 -26.50 -47.71
CA ALA A 101 -5.75 -27.69 -47.37
C ALA A 101 -6.37 -27.68 -45.96
N ALA A 102 -5.80 -26.88 -45.06
CA ALA A 102 -6.26 -26.76 -43.67
C ALA A 102 -7.20 -25.57 -43.41
N GLY A 103 -7.53 -24.78 -44.44
CA GLY A 103 -8.33 -23.56 -44.31
C GLY A 103 -7.55 -22.31 -44.72
N HIS A 104 -8.28 -21.26 -45.09
CA HIS A 104 -7.70 -20.00 -45.54
C HIS A 104 -7.16 -19.17 -44.38
N VAL A 105 -7.75 -19.28 -43.19
CA VAL A 105 -7.30 -18.55 -41.99
C VAL A 105 -5.90 -19.02 -41.59
N ILE A 106 -5.70 -20.34 -41.45
CA ILE A 106 -4.40 -20.94 -41.13
C ILE A 106 -3.33 -20.53 -42.14
N LYS A 107 -3.65 -20.61 -43.44
CA LYS A 107 -2.75 -20.20 -44.51
C LYS A 107 -2.32 -18.73 -44.38
N ALA A 108 -3.29 -17.83 -44.21
CA ALA A 108 -3.04 -16.39 -44.14
C ALA A 108 -2.14 -16.01 -42.95
N PHE A 109 -2.38 -16.59 -41.77
CA PHE A 109 -1.54 -16.37 -40.60
C PHE A 109 -0.13 -16.97 -40.75
N GLY A 110 -0.02 -18.14 -41.37
CA GLY A 110 1.28 -18.76 -41.66
C GLY A 110 2.13 -17.92 -42.62
N GLU A 111 1.53 -17.43 -43.72
CA GLU A 111 2.21 -16.58 -44.69
C GLU A 111 2.63 -15.23 -44.10
N PHE A 112 1.79 -14.63 -43.25
CA PHE A 112 2.07 -13.35 -42.58
C PHE A 112 3.35 -13.38 -41.73
N VAL A 113 3.57 -14.44 -40.95
CA VAL A 113 4.76 -14.55 -40.08
C VAL A 113 5.99 -15.05 -40.82
N VAL A 114 5.81 -15.91 -41.83
CA VAL A 114 6.94 -16.45 -42.58
C VAL A 114 7.59 -15.40 -43.48
N GLY A 115 6.84 -14.45 -44.04
CA GLY A 115 7.39 -13.32 -44.80
C GLY A 115 8.31 -13.73 -45.98
N GLY A 116 8.14 -14.95 -46.50
CA GLY A 116 8.99 -15.56 -47.54
C GLY A 116 10.22 -16.34 -47.04
N ASN A 117 10.56 -16.31 -45.75
CA ASN A 117 11.65 -17.08 -45.17
C ASN A 117 11.19 -17.97 -44.00
N TYR A 118 11.02 -19.27 -44.29
CA TYR A 118 10.53 -20.27 -43.33
C TYR A 118 11.37 -20.40 -42.07
N ALA A 119 12.70 -20.19 -42.15
CA ALA A 119 13.57 -20.25 -40.98
C ALA A 119 13.33 -19.06 -40.04
N VAL A 120 13.20 -17.85 -40.59
CA VAL A 120 12.87 -16.64 -39.83
C VAL A 120 11.47 -16.76 -39.23
N GLY A 121 10.49 -17.24 -40.01
CA GLY A 121 9.13 -17.49 -39.53
C GLY A 121 9.09 -18.45 -38.34
N LEU A 122 9.86 -19.54 -38.39
CA LEU A 122 9.95 -20.50 -37.28
C LEU A 122 10.56 -19.85 -36.02
N VAL A 123 11.60 -19.03 -36.15
CA VAL A 123 12.21 -18.31 -35.01
C VAL A 123 11.23 -17.33 -34.39
N VAL A 124 10.58 -16.49 -35.19
CA VAL A 124 9.58 -15.52 -34.72
C VAL A 124 8.42 -16.25 -34.03
N PHE A 125 7.97 -17.35 -34.60
CA PHE A 125 6.91 -18.17 -34.02
C PHE A 125 7.32 -18.77 -32.67
N ILE A 126 8.52 -19.35 -32.54
CA ILE A 126 9.04 -19.85 -31.26
C ILE A 126 9.07 -18.74 -30.21
N ILE A 127 9.52 -17.52 -30.58
CA ILE A 127 9.52 -16.37 -29.67
C ILE A 127 8.10 -16.04 -29.20
N LEU A 128 7.12 -16.00 -30.12
CA LEU A 128 5.71 -15.74 -29.77
C LEU A 128 5.14 -16.82 -28.83
N VAL A 129 5.49 -18.09 -29.05
CA VAL A 129 5.12 -19.20 -28.16
C VAL A 129 5.74 -19.02 -26.77
N ILE A 130 7.03 -18.69 -26.70
CA ILE A 130 7.74 -18.45 -25.43
C ILE A 130 7.11 -17.27 -24.68
N ILE A 131 6.88 -16.14 -25.34
CA ILE A 131 6.29 -14.95 -24.71
C ILE A 131 4.91 -15.29 -24.14
N ASN A 132 4.05 -15.92 -24.94
CA ASN A 132 2.72 -16.27 -24.49
C ASN A 132 2.73 -17.27 -23.32
N PHE A 133 3.60 -18.29 -23.34
CA PHE A 133 3.64 -19.29 -22.28
C PHE A 133 4.37 -18.79 -21.02
N VAL A 134 5.63 -18.38 -21.17
CA VAL A 134 6.54 -18.05 -20.06
C VAL A 134 6.18 -16.71 -19.42
N VAL A 135 5.80 -15.72 -20.21
CA VAL A 135 5.52 -14.36 -19.71
C VAL A 135 4.04 -14.21 -19.42
N VAL A 136 3.18 -14.41 -20.42
CA VAL A 136 1.77 -14.05 -20.30
C VAL A 136 0.98 -15.07 -19.49
N THR A 137 0.96 -16.34 -19.90
CA THR A 137 0.17 -17.39 -19.24
C THR A 137 0.66 -17.65 -17.83
N LYS A 138 1.96 -17.89 -17.65
CA LYS A 138 2.54 -18.12 -16.32
C LYS A 138 2.44 -16.90 -15.41
N GLY A 139 2.59 -15.70 -15.96
CA GLY A 139 2.40 -14.44 -15.24
C GLY A 139 0.95 -14.26 -14.78
N ALA A 140 -0.01 -14.41 -15.68
CA ALA A 140 -1.44 -14.32 -15.39
C ALA A 140 -1.88 -15.35 -14.34
N THR A 141 -1.44 -16.61 -14.45
CA THR A 141 -1.74 -17.64 -13.43
C THR A 141 -1.19 -17.25 -12.05
N ARG A 142 0.06 -16.77 -11.97
CA ARG A 142 0.66 -16.40 -10.68
C ARG A 142 -0.04 -15.21 -10.05
N VAL A 143 -0.38 -14.20 -10.85
CA VAL A 143 -1.14 -13.04 -10.39
C VAL A 143 -2.53 -13.47 -9.93
N SER A 144 -3.20 -14.34 -10.69
CA SER A 144 -4.51 -14.85 -10.31
C SER A 144 -4.48 -15.65 -9.01
N GLU A 145 -3.48 -16.52 -8.82
CA GLU A 145 -3.31 -17.34 -7.62
C GLU A 145 -3.07 -16.48 -6.38
N VAL A 146 -2.14 -15.52 -6.48
CA VAL A 146 -1.75 -14.65 -5.36
C VAL A 146 -2.89 -13.71 -4.97
N THR A 147 -3.54 -13.06 -5.95
CA THR A 147 -4.68 -12.18 -5.67
C THR A 147 -5.86 -12.96 -5.11
N ALA A 148 -6.21 -14.11 -5.70
CA ALA A 148 -7.30 -14.94 -5.18
C ALA A 148 -7.03 -15.36 -3.74
N ARG A 149 -5.81 -15.80 -3.42
CA ARG A 149 -5.44 -16.18 -2.06
C ARG A 149 -5.57 -15.01 -1.08
N PHE A 150 -4.99 -13.85 -1.38
CA PHE A 150 -5.06 -12.70 -0.47
C PHE A 150 -6.49 -12.18 -0.30
N THR A 151 -7.28 -12.14 -1.36
CA THR A 151 -8.68 -11.74 -1.28
C THR A 151 -9.50 -12.73 -0.47
N LEU A 152 -9.28 -14.04 -0.64
CA LEU A 152 -9.95 -15.09 0.13
C LEU A 152 -9.53 -15.10 1.61
N ASP A 153 -8.24 -14.89 1.90
CA ASP A 153 -7.72 -14.80 3.27
C ASP A 153 -8.27 -13.58 4.02
N ALA A 154 -8.65 -12.51 3.30
CA ALA A 154 -9.27 -11.31 3.87
C ALA A 154 -10.78 -11.45 4.15
N MET A 155 -11.43 -12.53 3.70
CA MET A 155 -12.90 -12.69 3.79
C MET A 155 -13.42 -12.77 5.22
N PRO A 156 -12.79 -13.49 6.17
CA PRO A 156 -13.22 -13.49 7.56
C PRO A 156 -13.19 -12.09 8.16
N GLY A 157 -12.15 -11.29 7.85
CA GLY A 157 -12.05 -9.90 8.31
C GLY A 157 -13.19 -9.03 7.78
N LYS A 158 -13.52 -9.14 6.49
CA LYS A 158 -14.66 -8.41 5.90
C LYS A 158 -16.01 -8.86 6.49
N GLN A 159 -16.20 -10.15 6.78
CA GLN A 159 -17.41 -10.66 7.41
C GLN A 159 -17.54 -10.19 8.87
N MET A 160 -16.45 -10.23 9.63
CA MET A 160 -16.39 -9.71 11.00
C MET A 160 -16.66 -8.20 11.06
N ALA A 161 -16.20 -7.43 10.07
CA ALA A 161 -16.51 -6.00 9.97
C ALA A 161 -18.02 -5.76 9.78
N ILE A 162 -18.70 -6.57 8.95
CA ILE A 162 -20.17 -6.50 8.81
C ILE A 162 -20.87 -6.87 10.13
N ASP A 163 -20.39 -7.89 10.84
CA ASP A 163 -20.94 -8.27 12.14
C ASP A 163 -20.74 -7.17 13.18
N ALA A 164 -19.59 -6.50 13.17
CA ALA A 164 -19.30 -5.36 14.03
C ALA A 164 -20.22 -4.17 13.70
N ASP A 165 -20.37 -3.81 12.42
CA ASP A 165 -21.25 -2.73 11.97
C ASP A 165 -22.72 -3.00 12.32
N LEU A 166 -23.17 -4.25 12.17
CA LEU A 166 -24.53 -4.67 12.52
C LEU A 166 -24.76 -4.61 14.04
N ASN A 167 -23.80 -5.09 14.83
CA ASN A 167 -23.88 -5.05 16.30
C ASN A 167 -23.78 -3.62 16.84
N ALA A 168 -23.07 -2.73 16.15
CA ALA A 168 -22.98 -1.30 16.46
C ALA A 168 -24.20 -0.49 15.99
N GLY A 169 -25.13 -1.10 15.25
CA GLY A 169 -26.32 -0.43 14.72
C GLY A 169 -26.05 0.53 13.56
N ILE A 170 -24.87 0.46 12.93
CA ILE A 170 -24.46 1.30 11.80
C ILE A 170 -25.18 0.87 10.51
N ILE A 171 -25.48 -0.42 10.37
CA ILE A 171 -26.18 -1.01 9.23
C ILE A 171 -27.38 -1.84 9.66
N THR A 172 -28.36 -1.95 8.78
CA THR A 172 -29.56 -2.79 8.98
C THR A 172 -29.29 -4.26 8.69
N HIS A 173 -30.18 -5.15 9.14
CA HIS A 173 -30.12 -6.59 8.81
C HIS A 173 -30.22 -6.86 7.30
N GLU A 174 -30.97 -6.04 6.54
CA GLU A 174 -31.07 -6.19 5.08
C GLU A 174 -29.76 -5.80 4.39
N GLU A 175 -29.15 -4.68 4.78
CA GLU A 175 -27.85 -4.24 4.25
C GLU A 175 -26.73 -5.22 4.61
N ALA A 176 -26.73 -5.75 5.84
CA ALA A 176 -25.78 -6.78 6.25
C ALA A 176 -25.91 -8.05 5.40
N ARG A 177 -27.14 -8.44 5.05
CA ARG A 177 -27.41 -9.59 4.17
C ARG A 177 -26.91 -9.32 2.74
N GLU A 178 -27.13 -8.12 2.22
CA GLU A 178 -26.69 -7.73 0.88
C GLU A 178 -25.15 -7.70 0.78
N ARG A 179 -24.48 -7.06 1.75
CA ARG A 179 -23.00 -7.03 1.82
C ARG A 179 -22.40 -8.43 1.96
N ARG A 180 -23.00 -9.32 2.78
CA ARG A 180 -22.58 -10.72 2.87
C ARG A 180 -22.75 -11.46 1.54
N ALA A 181 -23.84 -11.20 0.81
CA ALA A 181 -24.06 -11.79 -0.51
C ALA A 181 -23.05 -11.27 -1.55
N GLU A 182 -22.62 -10.01 -1.46
CA GLU A 182 -21.54 -9.46 -2.29
C GLU A 182 -20.19 -10.11 -1.97
N ILE A 183 -19.83 -10.23 -0.69
CA ILE A 183 -18.65 -10.98 -0.23
C ILE A 183 -18.71 -12.43 -0.73
N SER A 184 -19.84 -13.12 -0.57
CA SER A 184 -19.98 -14.49 -1.08
C SER A 184 -19.71 -14.59 -2.58
N ARG A 185 -20.21 -13.64 -3.37
CA ARG A 185 -19.96 -13.58 -4.82
C ARG A 185 -18.49 -13.29 -5.15
N GLU A 186 -17.83 -12.45 -4.35
CA GLU A 186 -16.40 -12.18 -4.44
C GLU A 186 -15.57 -13.46 -4.18
N ALA A 187 -15.89 -14.21 -3.13
CA ALA A 187 -15.23 -15.48 -2.83
C ALA A 187 -15.40 -16.51 -3.96
N GLU A 188 -16.62 -16.68 -4.44
CA GLU A 188 -16.92 -17.62 -5.54
C GLU A 188 -16.19 -17.22 -6.83
N PHE A 189 -16.15 -15.92 -7.15
CA PHE A 189 -15.44 -15.41 -8.31
C PHE A 189 -13.93 -15.68 -8.24
N TYR A 190 -13.25 -15.28 -7.16
CA TYR A 190 -11.81 -15.48 -7.04
C TYR A 190 -11.43 -16.96 -6.87
N GLY A 191 -12.26 -17.77 -6.20
CA GLY A 191 -12.08 -19.21 -6.10
C GLY A 191 -12.20 -19.93 -7.45
N SER A 192 -13.22 -19.59 -8.24
CA SER A 192 -13.39 -20.15 -9.60
C SER A 192 -12.33 -19.64 -10.59
N MET A 193 -11.85 -18.40 -10.43
CA MET A 193 -10.74 -17.85 -11.21
C MET A 193 -9.42 -18.59 -11.02
N ASP A 194 -9.05 -18.94 -9.78
CA ASP A 194 -7.83 -19.72 -9.52
C ASP A 194 -7.88 -21.08 -10.24
N GLY A 195 -9.03 -21.74 -10.17
CA GLY A 195 -9.30 -22.98 -10.91
C GLY A 195 -9.20 -22.82 -12.43
N ALA A 196 -9.89 -21.81 -12.99
CA ALA A 196 -9.89 -21.55 -14.43
C ALA A 196 -8.49 -21.17 -14.95
N SER A 197 -7.72 -20.39 -14.20
CA SER A 197 -6.35 -19.98 -14.55
C SER A 197 -5.36 -21.15 -14.60
N LYS A 198 -5.54 -22.17 -13.76
CA LYS A 198 -4.77 -23.42 -13.83
C LYS A 198 -5.10 -24.21 -15.10
N PHE A 199 -6.34 -24.16 -15.56
CA PHE A 199 -6.77 -24.80 -16.82
C PHE A 199 -6.11 -24.13 -18.04
N VAL A 200 -6.06 -22.79 -18.08
CA VAL A 200 -5.38 -22.03 -19.15
C VAL A 200 -3.90 -22.44 -19.26
N ARG A 201 -3.22 -22.63 -18.11
CA ARG A 201 -1.83 -23.12 -18.10
C ARG A 201 -1.71 -24.52 -18.71
N GLY A 202 -2.60 -25.44 -18.35
CA GLY A 202 -2.63 -26.80 -18.91
C GLY A 202 -2.84 -26.80 -20.42
N ASP A 203 -3.77 -25.97 -20.89
CA ASP A 203 -4.07 -25.77 -22.31
C ASP A 203 -2.87 -25.18 -23.09
N ALA A 204 -2.13 -24.24 -22.51
CA ALA A 204 -0.92 -23.71 -23.13
C ALA A 204 0.21 -24.75 -23.26
N VAL A 205 0.36 -25.66 -22.29
CA VAL A 205 1.27 -26.82 -22.42
C VAL A 205 0.81 -27.76 -23.53
N ALA A 206 -0.49 -28.06 -23.58
CA ALA A 206 -1.07 -28.91 -24.63
C ALA A 206 -0.84 -28.31 -26.03
N GLY A 207 -0.99 -26.99 -26.19
CA GLY A 207 -0.71 -26.30 -27.46
C GLY A 207 0.74 -26.46 -27.94
N ILE A 208 1.72 -26.40 -27.03
CA ILE A 208 3.14 -26.65 -27.36
C ILE A 208 3.37 -28.11 -27.77
N LEU A 209 2.72 -29.06 -27.09
CA LEU A 209 2.82 -30.47 -27.46
C LEU A 209 2.20 -30.75 -28.83
N ILE A 210 1.02 -30.19 -29.10
CA ILE A 210 0.33 -30.29 -30.40
C ILE A 210 1.21 -29.71 -31.51
N LEU A 211 1.85 -28.57 -31.28
CA LEU A 211 2.81 -27.98 -32.22
C LEU A 211 3.93 -28.96 -32.58
N ILE A 212 4.59 -29.56 -31.58
CA ILE A 212 5.67 -30.52 -31.80
C ILE A 212 5.16 -31.73 -32.58
N ILE A 213 3.98 -32.23 -32.24
CA ILE A 213 3.32 -33.33 -32.95
C ILE A 213 3.02 -32.95 -34.40
N ASN A 214 2.59 -31.72 -34.68
CA ASN A 214 2.29 -31.26 -36.03
C ASN A 214 3.54 -31.12 -36.90
N ILE A 215 4.63 -30.57 -36.35
CA ILE A 215 5.90 -30.46 -37.07
C ILE A 215 6.47 -31.86 -37.36
N LEU A 216 6.64 -32.69 -36.33
CA LEU A 216 7.27 -34.01 -36.46
C LEU A 216 6.38 -35.01 -37.19
N GLY A 217 5.10 -35.07 -36.82
CA GLY A 217 4.11 -35.95 -37.42
C GLY A 217 3.80 -35.55 -38.86
N GLY A 218 3.67 -34.26 -39.15
CA GLY A 218 3.46 -33.76 -40.51
C GLY A 218 4.64 -34.08 -41.43
N LEU A 219 5.87 -33.90 -40.95
CA LEU A 219 7.07 -34.27 -41.69
C LEU A 219 7.14 -35.80 -41.94
N ALA A 220 6.85 -36.60 -40.91
CA ALA A 220 6.86 -38.05 -41.02
C ALA A 220 5.78 -38.56 -42.00
N VAL A 221 4.54 -38.06 -41.92
CA VAL A 221 3.45 -38.42 -42.82
C VAL A 221 3.74 -37.94 -44.25
N GLY A 222 4.22 -36.70 -44.41
CA GLY A 222 4.54 -36.13 -45.72
C GLY A 222 5.64 -36.90 -46.45
N VAL A 223 6.73 -37.27 -45.77
CA VAL A 223 7.87 -37.97 -46.38
C VAL A 223 7.62 -39.49 -46.47
N LEU A 224 7.18 -40.14 -45.39
CA LEU A 224 7.06 -41.60 -45.34
C LEU A 224 5.80 -42.12 -46.02
N GLN A 225 4.64 -41.49 -45.82
CA GLN A 225 3.36 -41.97 -46.36
C GLN A 225 3.04 -41.35 -47.73
N HIS A 226 3.27 -40.05 -47.90
CA HIS A 226 2.93 -39.33 -49.13
C HIS A 226 4.09 -39.12 -50.11
N HIS A 227 5.29 -39.57 -49.75
CA HIS A 227 6.49 -39.59 -50.61
C HIS A 227 6.87 -38.20 -51.15
N LEU A 228 6.57 -37.14 -50.38
CA LEU A 228 6.94 -35.77 -50.74
C LEU A 228 8.45 -35.56 -50.55
N PRO A 229 9.11 -34.76 -51.41
CA PRO A 229 10.48 -34.31 -51.17
C PRO A 229 10.58 -33.63 -49.81
N LEU A 230 11.65 -33.92 -49.06
CA LEU A 230 11.85 -33.40 -47.70
C LEU A 230 11.70 -31.87 -47.61
N GLN A 231 12.18 -31.15 -48.64
CA GLN A 231 12.10 -29.69 -48.71
C GLN A 231 10.66 -29.18 -48.86
N ASP A 232 9.83 -29.86 -49.67
CA ASP A 232 8.44 -29.46 -49.91
C ASP A 232 7.54 -29.85 -48.73
N ALA A 233 7.81 -31.01 -48.12
CA ALA A 233 7.18 -31.42 -46.86
C ALA A 233 7.50 -30.41 -45.75
N LEU A 234 8.77 -30.01 -45.59
CA LEU A 234 9.15 -28.98 -44.62
C LEU A 234 8.44 -27.66 -44.90
N ARG A 235 8.42 -27.15 -46.13
CA ARG A 235 7.74 -25.88 -46.46
C ARG A 235 6.24 -25.93 -46.15
N THR A 236 5.56 -26.99 -46.57
CA THR A 236 4.09 -27.08 -46.46
C THR A 236 3.65 -27.32 -45.02
N TYR A 237 4.20 -28.35 -44.36
CA TYR A 237 3.79 -28.67 -43.00
C TYR A 237 4.32 -27.67 -41.98
N THR A 238 5.49 -27.06 -42.18
CA THR A 238 5.96 -25.99 -41.28
C THR A 238 5.10 -24.74 -41.40
N LEU A 239 4.70 -24.34 -42.61
CA LEU A 239 3.81 -23.19 -42.80
C LEU A 239 2.43 -23.43 -42.20
N LEU A 240 1.83 -24.60 -42.47
CA LEU A 240 0.55 -24.98 -41.90
C LEU A 240 0.60 -25.05 -40.37
N THR A 241 1.69 -25.58 -39.81
CA THR A 241 1.86 -25.71 -38.35
C THR A 241 2.10 -24.36 -37.67
N ILE A 242 2.90 -23.47 -38.27
CA ILE A 242 3.08 -22.10 -37.78
C ILE A 242 1.76 -21.35 -37.86
N GLY A 243 1.04 -21.46 -38.98
CA GLY A 243 -0.27 -20.84 -39.17
C GLY A 243 -1.29 -21.31 -38.13
N ASP A 244 -1.42 -22.62 -37.95
CA ASP A 244 -2.32 -23.24 -36.97
C ASP A 244 -1.98 -22.77 -35.54
N GLY A 245 -0.68 -22.82 -35.20
CA GLY A 245 -0.20 -22.35 -33.91
C GLY A 245 -0.49 -20.86 -33.66
N LEU A 246 -0.36 -19.99 -34.66
CA LEU A 246 -0.64 -18.55 -34.53
C LEU A 246 -2.13 -18.27 -34.34
N VAL A 247 -2.97 -18.93 -35.13
CA VAL A 247 -4.43 -18.81 -35.05
C VAL A 247 -4.90 -19.25 -33.66
N ALA A 248 -4.29 -20.30 -33.10
CA ALA A 248 -4.55 -20.76 -31.74
C ALA A 248 -4.01 -19.80 -30.66
N GLN A 249 -2.94 -19.07 -30.95
CA GLN A 249 -2.24 -18.25 -29.96
C GLN A 249 -2.90 -16.89 -29.72
N ILE A 250 -3.47 -16.29 -30.75
CA ILE A 250 -4.11 -14.97 -30.64
C ILE A 250 -5.26 -14.99 -29.62
N PRO A 251 -6.26 -15.89 -29.71
CA PRO A 251 -7.33 -15.99 -28.72
C PRO A 251 -6.79 -16.24 -27.31
N ALA A 252 -5.75 -17.06 -27.18
CA ALA A 252 -5.15 -17.41 -25.90
C ALA A 252 -4.44 -16.22 -25.25
N LEU A 253 -3.72 -15.43 -26.04
CA LEU A 253 -3.11 -14.19 -25.58
C LEU A 253 -4.18 -13.23 -25.08
N LEU A 254 -5.23 -13.00 -25.88
CA LEU A 254 -6.33 -12.10 -25.53
C LEU A 254 -7.04 -12.54 -24.24
N LEU A 255 -7.34 -13.83 -24.09
CA LEU A 255 -7.99 -14.37 -22.89
C LEU A 255 -7.08 -14.32 -21.66
N SER A 256 -5.80 -14.66 -21.78
CA SER A 256 -4.83 -14.58 -20.67
C SER A 256 -4.59 -13.14 -20.23
N THR A 257 -4.55 -12.19 -21.17
CA THR A 257 -4.46 -10.76 -20.85
C THR A 257 -5.75 -10.28 -20.19
N ALA A 258 -6.93 -10.69 -20.67
CA ALA A 258 -8.20 -10.36 -20.03
C ALA A 258 -8.26 -10.90 -18.58
N ALA A 259 -7.80 -12.14 -18.37
CA ALA A 259 -7.73 -12.75 -17.03
C ALA A 259 -6.76 -11.99 -16.11
N ALA A 260 -5.61 -11.56 -16.62
CA ALA A 260 -4.69 -10.73 -15.85
C ALA A 260 -5.32 -9.37 -15.48
N ILE A 261 -5.93 -8.68 -16.44
CA ILE A 261 -6.55 -7.36 -16.22
C ILE A 261 -7.67 -7.46 -15.18
N ILE A 262 -8.60 -8.42 -15.31
CA ILE A 262 -9.75 -8.52 -14.40
C ILE A 262 -9.33 -8.85 -12.97
N VAL A 263 -8.27 -9.63 -12.78
CA VAL A 263 -7.79 -9.98 -11.43
C VAL A 263 -6.93 -8.87 -10.81
N THR A 264 -6.19 -8.10 -11.61
CA THR A 264 -5.41 -6.94 -11.11
C THR A 264 -6.23 -5.66 -10.93
N ARG A 265 -7.51 -5.68 -11.31
CA ARG A 265 -8.37 -4.51 -11.26
C ARG A 265 -8.71 -4.15 -9.81
N VAL A 266 -8.37 -2.93 -9.42
CA VAL A 266 -8.76 -2.35 -8.14
C VAL A 266 -10.21 -1.87 -8.23
N SER A 267 -11.03 -2.27 -7.26
CA SER A 267 -12.43 -1.83 -7.14
C SER A 267 -12.50 -0.31 -7.02
N SER A 268 -12.82 0.36 -8.12
CA SER A 268 -12.83 1.82 -8.24
C SER A 268 -13.99 2.23 -9.15
N ALA A 269 -14.49 3.46 -8.98
CA ALA A 269 -15.68 3.93 -9.69
C ALA A 269 -15.42 4.35 -11.14
N GLN A 270 -14.16 4.38 -11.59
CA GLN A 270 -13.75 4.91 -12.90
C GLN A 270 -13.31 3.79 -13.85
N ASP A 271 -13.54 4.01 -15.15
CA ASP A 271 -13.09 3.09 -16.19
C ASP A 271 -11.55 3.15 -16.35
N LEU A 272 -10.93 2.01 -16.67
CA LEU A 272 -9.46 1.85 -16.72
C LEU A 272 -8.77 2.89 -17.63
N GLY A 273 -9.37 3.19 -18.78
CA GLY A 273 -8.82 4.18 -19.72
C GLY A 273 -8.75 5.58 -19.11
N GLN A 274 -9.77 5.98 -18.35
CA GLN A 274 -9.81 7.29 -17.71
C GLN A 274 -8.81 7.37 -16.56
N GLN A 275 -8.60 6.28 -15.82
CA GLN A 275 -7.59 6.21 -14.76
C GLN A 275 -6.16 6.26 -15.30
N VAL A 276 -5.86 5.53 -16.36
CA VAL A 276 -4.53 5.53 -16.98
C VAL A 276 -4.21 6.94 -17.49
N ILE A 277 -5.16 7.60 -18.14
CA ILE A 277 -4.99 8.97 -18.63
C ILE A 277 -4.86 9.95 -17.46
N SER A 278 -5.76 9.89 -16.47
CA SER A 278 -5.74 10.82 -15.34
C SER A 278 -4.49 10.65 -14.47
N GLN A 279 -4.01 9.43 -14.22
CA GLN A 279 -2.84 9.20 -13.37
C GLN A 279 -1.51 9.43 -14.10
N LEU A 280 -1.36 9.00 -15.36
CA LEU A 280 -0.11 9.19 -16.08
C LEU A 280 0.11 10.64 -16.51
N PHE A 281 -0.97 11.37 -16.84
CA PHE A 281 -0.88 12.75 -17.33
C PHE A 281 -1.23 13.81 -16.27
N SER A 282 -1.53 13.46 -15.01
CA SER A 282 -1.80 14.44 -13.94
C SER A 282 -0.57 15.13 -13.36
N SER A 283 0.64 14.63 -13.65
CA SER A 283 1.87 15.19 -13.09
C SER A 283 2.69 15.93 -14.17
N PRO A 284 2.56 17.26 -14.30
CA PRO A 284 3.36 18.06 -15.24
C PRO A 284 4.86 17.83 -15.09
N ARG A 285 5.31 17.59 -13.85
CA ARG A 285 6.73 17.29 -13.53
C ARG A 285 7.21 15.98 -14.16
N ALA A 286 6.41 14.92 -14.13
CA ALA A 286 6.82 13.63 -14.72
C ALA A 286 6.96 13.77 -16.24
N LEU A 287 5.96 14.40 -16.89
CA LEU A 287 5.99 14.65 -18.34
C LEU A 287 7.20 15.51 -18.75
N ALA A 288 7.52 16.56 -17.98
CA ALA A 288 8.67 17.42 -18.24
C ALA A 288 10.01 16.67 -18.11
N ILE A 289 10.16 15.83 -17.08
CA ILE A 289 11.38 15.02 -16.88
C ILE A 289 11.51 14.00 -18.02
N THR A 290 10.44 13.31 -18.38
CA THR A 290 10.44 12.36 -19.50
C THR A 290 10.78 13.04 -20.83
N ALA A 291 10.21 14.22 -21.09
CA ALA A 291 10.56 15.03 -22.26
C ALA A 291 12.05 15.38 -22.30
N GLY A 292 12.63 15.78 -21.16
CA GLY A 292 14.07 16.07 -21.04
C GLY A 292 14.94 14.85 -21.34
N VAL A 293 14.61 13.68 -20.77
CA VAL A 293 15.36 12.44 -20.98
C VAL A 293 15.28 11.96 -22.43
N ILE A 294 14.09 11.96 -23.03
CA ILE A 294 13.88 11.58 -24.44
C ILE A 294 14.59 12.57 -25.36
N GLY A 295 14.58 13.87 -25.04
CA GLY A 295 15.32 14.89 -25.76
C GLY A 295 16.83 14.65 -25.74
N LEU A 296 17.38 14.33 -24.56
CA LEU A 296 18.80 14.00 -24.38
C LEU A 296 19.20 12.74 -25.17
N LEU A 297 18.37 11.71 -25.14
CA LEU A 297 18.54 10.49 -25.95
C LEU A 297 18.51 10.79 -27.45
N GLY A 298 17.62 11.70 -27.88
CA GLY A 298 17.50 12.12 -29.28
C GLY A 298 18.66 12.98 -29.79
N LEU A 299 19.56 13.45 -28.93
CA LEU A 299 20.78 14.17 -29.31
C LEU A 299 21.97 13.22 -29.56
N ILE A 300 21.83 11.93 -29.23
CA ILE A 300 22.90 10.93 -29.42
C ILE A 300 23.04 10.59 -30.92
N PRO A 301 24.24 10.72 -31.52
CA PRO A 301 24.47 10.36 -32.91
C PRO A 301 24.21 8.86 -33.15
N GLY A 302 23.42 8.53 -34.18
CA GLY A 302 23.09 7.14 -34.55
C GLY A 302 21.74 6.63 -34.04
N MET A 303 21.01 7.39 -33.23
CA MET A 303 19.63 7.09 -32.85
C MET A 303 18.61 7.66 -33.87
N PRO A 304 17.34 7.19 -33.89
CA PRO A 304 16.26 7.78 -34.68
C PRO A 304 15.86 9.19 -34.21
N ASN A 305 16.76 10.17 -34.34
CA ASN A 305 16.67 11.49 -33.70
C ASN A 305 15.35 12.21 -33.99
N PHE A 306 14.81 12.06 -35.20
CA PHE A 306 13.51 12.63 -35.55
C PHE A 306 12.37 12.11 -34.66
N ALA A 307 12.30 10.80 -34.39
CA ALA A 307 11.25 10.21 -33.54
C ALA A 307 11.38 10.62 -32.07
N PHE A 308 12.62 10.67 -31.55
CA PHE A 308 12.87 11.05 -30.16
C PHE A 308 12.64 12.55 -29.93
N LEU A 309 13.15 13.41 -30.81
CA LEU A 309 12.99 14.86 -30.65
C LEU A 309 11.54 15.30 -30.84
N THR A 310 10.79 14.71 -31.80
CA THR A 310 9.36 15.01 -31.97
C THR A 310 8.54 14.60 -30.75
N LEU A 311 8.82 13.42 -30.17
CA LEU A 311 8.15 12.95 -28.95
C LEU A 311 8.52 13.79 -27.72
N ALA A 312 9.78 14.20 -27.60
CA ALA A 312 10.24 15.10 -26.54
C ALA A 312 9.53 16.46 -26.59
N VAL A 313 9.37 17.02 -27.79
CA VAL A 313 8.61 18.27 -27.98
C VAL A 313 7.14 18.09 -27.62
N LEU A 314 6.49 17.00 -28.07
CA LEU A 314 5.09 16.73 -27.75
C LEU A 314 4.85 16.60 -26.24
N LEU A 315 5.72 15.86 -25.54
CA LEU A 315 5.64 15.69 -24.09
C LEU A 315 5.94 16.99 -23.33
N GLY A 316 6.90 17.79 -23.82
CA GLY A 316 7.21 19.10 -23.25
C GLY A 316 6.06 20.09 -23.40
N VAL A 317 5.40 20.11 -24.57
CA VAL A 317 4.19 20.92 -24.81
C VAL A 317 3.04 20.45 -23.92
N ALA A 318 2.81 19.14 -23.80
CA ALA A 318 1.78 18.58 -22.91
C ALA A 318 2.03 18.94 -21.44
N ALA A 319 3.29 18.85 -20.97
CA ALA A 319 3.69 19.24 -19.62
C ALA A 319 3.46 20.73 -19.36
N TYR A 320 3.84 21.59 -20.31
CA TYR A 320 3.64 23.03 -20.21
C TYR A 320 2.15 23.40 -20.19
N TRP A 321 1.34 22.75 -21.04
CA TRP A 321 -0.10 22.97 -21.10
C TRP A 321 -0.80 22.57 -19.79
N LEU A 322 -0.46 21.41 -19.22
CA LEU A 322 -0.97 20.96 -17.93
C LEU A 322 -0.53 21.86 -16.76
N TYR A 323 0.73 22.34 -16.78
CA TYR A 323 1.24 23.27 -15.78
C TYR A 323 0.51 24.63 -15.85
N SER A 324 0.25 25.14 -17.06
CA SER A 324 -0.47 26.41 -17.25
C SER A 324 -1.95 26.35 -16.83
N ARG A 325 -2.57 25.17 -16.88
CA ARG A 325 -3.95 24.95 -16.38
C ARG A 325 -4.02 24.89 -14.86
N ALA A 326 -3.05 24.25 -14.22
CA ALA A 326 -2.95 24.21 -12.75
C ALA A 326 -2.68 25.60 -12.15
N GLY A 327 -1.92 26.47 -12.85
CA GLY A 327 -1.68 27.85 -12.43
C GLY A 327 -2.83 28.83 -12.71
N ALA A 328 -3.86 28.44 -13.46
CA ALA A 328 -5.04 29.25 -13.72
C ALA A 328 -6.12 29.10 -12.64
N GLU A 329 -6.14 27.99 -11.90
CA GLU A 329 -7.06 27.76 -10.77
C GLU A 329 -6.60 28.42 -9.45
N GLU A 330 -5.34 28.87 -9.35
CA GLU A 330 -4.83 29.62 -8.18
C GLU A 330 -4.91 31.16 -8.33
N VAL A 331 -5.31 31.68 -9.50
CA VAL A 331 -5.27 33.14 -9.78
C VAL A 331 -6.67 33.76 -10.00
N GLU A 332 -7.73 32.95 -10.14
CA GLU A 332 -9.11 33.44 -10.09
C GLU A 332 -9.78 33.03 -8.78
N ALA A 333 -9.42 33.74 -7.71
CA ALA A 333 -10.32 33.98 -6.60
C ALA A 333 -11.04 35.32 -6.87
N PRO A 334 -12.32 35.32 -7.29
CA PRO A 334 -13.13 36.52 -7.18
C PRO A 334 -13.48 36.72 -5.70
N GLN A 335 -13.00 37.84 -5.16
CA GLN A 335 -13.64 38.53 -4.06
C GLN A 335 -15.13 38.72 -4.43
N THR A 336 -15.99 37.88 -3.87
CA THR A 336 -17.44 38.07 -3.93
C THR A 336 -17.88 38.41 -2.53
N ALA A 337 -18.54 39.57 -2.42
CA ALA A 337 -19.31 39.98 -1.25
C ALA A 337 -20.23 38.83 -0.78
N PRO A 338 -20.63 38.80 0.50
CA PRO A 338 -21.41 37.70 1.05
C PRO A 338 -22.79 37.63 0.39
N GLU A 339 -22.89 36.84 -0.67
CA GLU A 339 -24.17 36.30 -1.10
C GLU A 339 -24.59 35.28 -0.05
N GLN A 340 -25.76 35.56 0.52
CA GLN A 340 -26.51 34.64 1.36
C GLN A 340 -26.71 33.35 0.58
N ALA A 341 -25.79 32.41 0.76
CA ALA A 341 -26.06 31.01 0.51
C ALA A 341 -27.22 30.65 1.43
N SER A 342 -28.34 30.32 0.82
CA SER A 342 -29.43 29.60 1.45
C SER A 342 -28.85 28.49 2.31
N ALA A 343 -29.01 28.61 3.61
CA ALA A 343 -28.91 27.52 4.55
C ALA A 343 -30.03 26.52 4.22
N GLU A 344 -29.87 25.77 3.12
CA GLU A 344 -30.29 24.38 3.15
C GLU A 344 -29.23 23.69 3.98
N SER A 345 -29.64 23.32 5.19
CA SER A 345 -28.89 22.46 6.09
C SER A 345 -28.45 21.23 5.30
N HIS A 346 -27.20 21.25 4.84
CA HIS A 346 -26.48 20.02 4.64
C HIS A 346 -26.45 19.37 6.02
N ASP A 347 -27.13 18.23 6.16
CA ASP A 347 -27.02 17.45 7.39
C ASP A 347 -25.52 17.21 7.62
N LEU A 348 -25.06 17.51 8.85
CA LEU A 348 -23.68 17.31 9.26
C LEU A 348 -23.26 15.89 8.86
N SER A 349 -22.30 15.79 7.94
CA SER A 349 -21.73 14.51 7.51
C SER A 349 -20.56 14.16 8.41
N TRP A 350 -20.20 12.88 8.44
CA TRP A 350 -18.92 12.45 9.03
C TRP A 350 -17.70 13.10 8.37
N ASP A 351 -17.88 13.63 7.15
CA ASP A 351 -16.85 14.39 6.43
C ASP A 351 -16.61 15.79 7.03
N ASP A 352 -17.53 16.32 7.85
CA ASP A 352 -17.38 17.61 8.54
C ASP A 352 -16.60 17.47 9.87
N VAL A 353 -16.33 16.24 10.31
CA VAL A 353 -15.54 15.96 11.51
C VAL A 353 -14.06 16.13 11.18
N GLN A 354 -13.54 17.32 11.44
CA GLN A 354 -12.12 17.62 11.33
C GLN A 354 -11.31 16.69 12.25
N PRO A 355 -10.25 16.02 11.75
CA PRO A 355 -9.34 15.26 12.59
C PRO A 355 -8.71 16.17 13.65
N VAL A 356 -8.56 15.65 14.86
CA VAL A 356 -7.93 16.37 15.96
C VAL A 356 -6.42 16.42 15.76
N ASP A 357 -5.81 17.59 15.93
CA ASP A 357 -4.37 17.74 15.91
C ASP A 357 -3.74 16.99 17.10
N LEU A 358 -2.80 16.09 16.82
CA LEU A 358 -2.13 15.29 17.86
C LEU A 358 -1.24 16.15 18.77
N ILE A 359 -0.59 17.17 18.20
CA ILE A 359 0.21 18.18 18.92
C ILE A 359 -0.16 19.56 18.36
N GLY A 360 -0.73 20.39 19.21
CA GLY A 360 -1.11 21.77 18.92
C GLY A 360 -0.30 22.78 19.74
N LEU A 361 -0.04 23.93 19.12
CA LEU A 361 0.53 25.11 19.77
C LEU A 361 -0.34 26.30 19.39
N GLU A 362 -1.17 26.74 20.31
CA GLU A 362 -1.98 27.94 20.17
C GLU A 362 -1.20 29.14 20.70
N VAL A 363 -1.20 30.24 19.95
CA VAL A 363 -0.45 31.44 20.30
C VAL A 363 -1.33 32.67 20.31
N GLY A 364 -1.18 33.52 21.34
CA GLY A 364 -1.78 34.84 21.38
C GLY A 364 -1.16 35.78 20.34
N TYR A 365 -1.89 36.83 19.97
CA TYR A 365 -1.54 37.67 18.82
C TYR A 365 -0.17 38.38 18.91
N ARG A 366 0.38 38.64 20.11
CA ARG A 366 1.74 39.23 20.23
C ARG A 366 2.86 38.24 19.96
N LEU A 367 2.57 36.95 19.93
CA LEU A 367 3.55 35.90 19.67
C LEU A 367 3.61 35.51 18.19
N ILE A 368 2.66 35.96 17.36
CA ILE A 368 2.62 35.70 15.90
C ILE A 368 3.96 36.04 15.21
N PRO A 369 4.64 37.17 15.51
CA PRO A 369 5.93 37.49 14.89
C PRO A 369 7.04 36.46 15.18
N LEU A 370 6.95 35.71 16.28
CA LEU A 370 7.91 34.65 16.61
C LEU A 370 7.75 33.42 15.69
N VAL A 371 6.55 33.22 15.15
CA VAL A 371 6.17 32.08 14.29
C VAL A 371 6.35 32.41 12.81
N ASP A 372 6.09 33.65 12.39
CA ASP A 372 6.13 34.06 10.98
C ASP A 372 7.57 34.20 10.45
N LYS A 373 7.92 33.36 9.46
CA LYS A 373 9.23 33.40 8.80
C LYS A 373 9.49 34.71 8.05
N ASN A 374 8.45 35.35 7.51
CA ASN A 374 8.58 36.60 6.76
C ASN A 374 8.97 37.77 7.68
N GLN A 375 8.67 37.65 8.98
CA GLN A 375 9.00 38.61 10.03
C GLN A 375 10.28 38.24 10.79
N GLY A 376 11.02 37.22 10.33
CA GLY A 376 12.24 36.75 10.99
C GLY A 376 12.01 35.82 12.19
N GLY A 377 10.79 35.26 12.33
CA GLY A 377 10.43 34.35 13.40
C GLY A 377 11.30 33.08 13.43
N GLN A 378 11.88 32.78 14.60
CA GLN A 378 12.78 31.64 14.79
C GLN A 378 12.09 30.42 15.42
N LEU A 379 10.86 30.56 15.93
CA LEU A 379 10.20 29.53 16.71
C LEU A 379 9.96 28.25 15.88
N MET A 380 9.52 28.39 14.64
CA MET A 380 9.33 27.26 13.71
C MET A 380 10.60 26.42 13.51
N ALA A 381 11.76 27.08 13.38
CA ALA A 381 13.03 26.39 13.22
C ALA A 381 13.43 25.64 14.50
N ARG A 382 13.18 26.26 15.67
CA ARG A 382 13.42 25.64 16.99
C ARG A 382 12.53 24.44 17.23
N ILE A 383 11.22 24.53 16.96
CA ILE A 383 10.26 23.43 17.08
C ILE A 383 10.67 22.26 16.17
N LYS A 384 11.08 22.54 14.93
CA LYS A 384 11.62 21.50 14.04
C LYS A 384 12.88 20.84 14.61
N GLY A 385 13.75 21.61 15.25
CA GLY A 385 14.93 21.12 15.96
C GLY A 385 14.58 20.21 17.14
N VAL A 386 13.64 20.64 18.00
CA VAL A 386 13.11 19.88 19.13
C VAL A 386 12.54 18.55 18.64
N ARG A 387 11.65 18.58 17.65
CA ARG A 387 11.06 17.38 17.06
C ARG A 387 12.12 16.40 16.56
N LYS A 388 13.15 16.89 15.86
CA LYS A 388 14.26 16.06 15.36
C LYS A 388 15.05 15.43 16.50
N LYS A 389 15.39 16.21 17.54
CA LYS A 389 16.11 15.74 18.72
C LYS A 389 15.31 14.68 19.46
N LEU A 390 14.05 14.96 19.79
CA LEU A 390 13.16 14.02 20.48
C LEU A 390 12.94 12.74 19.67
N SER A 391 12.78 12.84 18.36
CA SER A 391 12.62 11.63 17.53
C SER A 391 13.86 10.72 17.59
N GLN A 392 15.05 11.34 17.63
CA GLN A 392 16.31 10.61 17.78
C GLN A 392 16.49 10.05 19.19
N GLU A 393 16.06 10.76 20.22
CA GLU A 393 16.20 10.37 21.62
C GLU A 393 15.20 9.29 22.02
N LEU A 394 13.92 9.42 21.64
CA LEU A 394 12.85 8.49 21.96
C LEU A 394 12.90 7.25 21.07
N GLY A 395 13.32 7.38 19.80
CA GLY A 395 13.43 6.26 18.86
C GLY A 395 12.22 6.05 17.95
N PHE A 396 11.27 6.98 17.91
CA PHE A 396 10.19 7.03 16.92
C PHE A 396 10.03 8.46 16.38
N LEU A 397 9.37 8.60 15.23
CA LEU A 397 9.15 9.92 14.63
C LEU A 397 8.02 10.65 15.36
N VAL A 398 8.35 11.70 16.10
CA VAL A 398 7.36 12.58 16.73
C VAL A 398 6.52 13.27 15.66
N GLN A 399 5.22 13.45 15.91
CA GLN A 399 4.28 14.06 14.97
C GLN A 399 4.56 15.55 14.74
N PRO A 400 4.09 16.13 13.62
CA PRO A 400 4.17 17.56 13.39
C PRO A 400 3.40 18.36 14.44
N VAL A 401 3.91 19.52 14.81
CA VAL A 401 3.26 20.47 15.71
C VAL A 401 2.48 21.46 14.87
N HIS A 402 1.16 21.49 15.03
CA HIS A 402 0.28 22.44 14.35
C HIS A 402 0.23 23.73 15.15
N ILE A 403 0.57 24.84 14.52
CA ILE A 403 0.57 26.15 15.17
C ILE A 403 -0.61 26.95 14.66
N ARG A 404 -1.43 27.47 15.57
CA ARG A 404 -2.63 28.25 15.27
C ARG A 404 -2.63 29.51 16.11
N ASP A 405 -3.10 30.61 15.57
CA ASP A 405 -3.43 31.78 16.37
C ASP A 405 -4.79 31.56 17.06
N ASP A 406 -4.86 31.93 18.34
CA ASP A 406 -6.09 31.95 19.10
C ASP A 406 -6.28 33.37 19.65
N LEU A 407 -7.36 34.03 19.20
CA LEU A 407 -7.69 35.39 19.60
C LEU A 407 -8.33 35.45 20.99
N ASP A 408 -8.80 34.31 21.52
CA ASP A 408 -9.34 34.20 22.87
C ASP A 408 -8.21 34.07 23.92
N LEU A 409 -6.98 33.73 23.50
CA LEU A 409 -5.81 33.75 24.37
C LEU A 409 -5.37 35.18 24.70
N ALA A 410 -4.85 35.34 25.92
CA ALA A 410 -4.21 36.59 26.30
C ALA A 410 -2.99 36.89 25.38
N PRO A 411 -2.64 38.18 25.17
CA PRO A 411 -1.73 38.59 24.10
C PRO A 411 -0.39 37.87 24.07
N ASN A 412 0.19 37.64 25.25
CA ASN A 412 1.52 37.09 25.49
C ASN A 412 1.48 35.59 25.87
N THR A 413 0.30 34.97 25.81
CA THR A 413 0.10 33.59 26.26
C THR A 413 0.23 32.63 25.09
N TYR A 414 0.83 31.46 25.36
CA TYR A 414 0.76 30.32 24.47
C TYR A 414 0.22 29.12 25.23
N ARG A 415 -0.41 28.21 24.50
CA ARG A 415 -0.97 26.97 25.01
C ARG A 415 -0.50 25.79 24.16
N VAL A 416 -0.04 24.75 24.83
CA VAL A 416 0.31 23.47 24.22
C VAL A 416 -0.86 22.53 24.43
N SER A 417 -1.33 21.92 23.35
CA SER A 417 -2.37 20.91 23.37
C SER A 417 -1.87 19.58 22.82
N LEU A 418 -2.32 18.48 23.40
CA LEU A 418 -2.09 17.12 22.92
C LEU A 418 -3.45 16.46 22.71
N LEU A 419 -3.63 15.81 21.56
CA LEU A 419 -4.90 15.18 21.20
C LEU A 419 -6.10 16.14 21.34
N GLY A 420 -5.90 17.42 21.02
CA GLY A 420 -6.90 18.48 21.15
C GLY A 420 -7.19 18.96 22.58
N VAL A 421 -6.48 18.44 23.59
CA VAL A 421 -6.67 18.81 25.01
C VAL A 421 -5.50 19.69 25.47
N PRO A 422 -5.75 20.85 26.11
CA PRO A 422 -4.68 21.68 26.67
C PRO A 422 -3.95 20.96 27.80
N VAL A 423 -2.62 20.87 27.69
CA VAL A 423 -1.76 20.22 28.70
C VAL A 423 -0.78 21.20 29.36
N GLY A 424 -0.56 22.36 28.77
CA GLY A 424 0.30 23.40 29.34
C GLY A 424 -0.03 24.78 28.79
N GLU A 425 0.02 25.79 29.63
CA GLU A 425 -0.21 27.19 29.28
C GLU A 425 0.76 28.08 30.05
N SER A 426 1.35 29.07 29.39
CA SER A 426 2.28 30.01 30.04
C SER A 426 2.35 31.34 29.30
N GLU A 427 2.76 32.39 30.02
CA GLU A 427 2.97 33.73 29.48
C GLU A 427 4.45 33.96 29.14
N VAL A 428 4.73 34.51 27.96
CA VAL A 428 6.07 34.85 27.50
C VAL A 428 6.10 36.26 26.93
N PHE A 429 7.23 36.94 27.13
CA PHE A 429 7.41 38.32 26.68
C PHE A 429 8.42 38.36 25.52
N PRO A 430 7.99 38.55 24.26
CA PRO A 430 8.89 38.51 23.09
C PRO A 430 10.06 39.51 23.17
N ASP A 431 9.86 40.64 23.84
CA ASP A 431 10.85 41.73 23.96
C ASP A 431 11.79 41.58 25.18
N ARG A 432 11.71 40.46 25.90
CA ARG A 432 12.49 40.19 27.13
C ARG A 432 13.19 38.84 27.06
N GLU A 433 14.11 38.63 27.98
CA GLU A 433 14.79 37.34 28.17
C GLU A 433 14.45 36.75 29.54
N LEU A 434 14.39 35.42 29.63
CA LEU A 434 14.12 34.71 30.88
C LEU A 434 15.44 34.28 31.51
N ALA A 435 15.72 34.79 32.71
CA ALA A 435 16.84 34.39 33.54
C ALA A 435 16.40 33.32 34.54
N ILE A 436 16.83 32.08 34.33
CA ILE A 436 16.46 30.91 35.14
C ILE A 436 17.52 30.68 36.22
N ASN A 437 17.09 30.46 37.46
CA ASN A 437 17.98 30.13 38.58
C ASN A 437 18.15 28.60 38.69
N PRO A 438 19.34 28.04 38.40
CA PRO A 438 19.61 26.60 38.53
C PRO A 438 19.87 26.15 39.98
N GLY A 439 19.75 27.04 40.96
CA GLY A 439 19.93 26.77 42.39
C GLY A 439 21.19 27.39 43.01
N GLN A 440 22.13 27.86 42.19
CA GLN A 440 23.38 28.49 42.65
C GLN A 440 23.59 29.85 41.96
N VAL A 441 22.90 30.88 42.46
CA VAL A 441 23.00 32.26 41.96
C VAL A 441 23.48 33.21 43.07
N PHE A 442 24.19 34.27 42.69
CA PHE A 442 24.84 35.22 43.61
C PHE A 442 24.23 36.63 43.53
N GLY A 443 22.90 36.73 43.57
CA GLY A 443 22.19 38.00 43.51
C GLY A 443 20.73 37.84 43.13
N THR A 444 20.03 38.97 43.02
CA THR A 444 18.64 39.04 42.53
C THR A 444 18.56 40.07 41.41
N LEU A 445 17.82 39.75 40.34
CA LEU A 445 17.65 40.62 39.18
C LEU A 445 16.38 41.46 39.33
N GLN A 446 16.37 42.65 38.72
CA GLN A 446 15.17 43.47 38.61
C GLN A 446 14.37 43.05 37.38
N GLY A 447 13.14 42.59 37.56
CA GLY A 447 12.28 42.13 36.48
C GLY A 447 10.96 41.55 36.97
N VAL A 448 10.27 40.82 36.10
CA VAL A 448 9.02 40.12 36.45
C VAL A 448 9.35 38.71 36.89
N THR A 449 9.17 38.43 38.19
CA THR A 449 9.40 37.09 38.75
C THR A 449 8.32 36.12 38.32
N VAL A 450 8.72 34.97 37.80
CA VAL A 450 7.87 33.89 37.30
C VAL A 450 8.50 32.53 37.61
N LYS A 451 7.82 31.45 37.26
CA LYS A 451 8.43 30.11 37.21
C LYS A 451 8.64 29.68 35.78
N ASP A 452 9.76 29.02 35.52
CA ASP A 452 10.02 28.39 34.23
C ASP A 452 8.95 27.31 33.95
N PRO A 453 8.31 27.31 32.77
CA PRO A 453 7.21 26.40 32.48
C PRO A 453 7.65 24.94 32.25
N ALA A 454 8.93 24.64 32.01
CA ALA A 454 9.39 23.28 31.77
C ALA A 454 9.75 22.55 33.07
N PHE A 455 10.44 23.22 34.00
CA PHE A 455 10.99 22.60 35.21
C PHE A 455 10.45 23.20 36.52
N GLY A 456 9.66 24.27 36.44
CA GLY A 456 9.10 24.94 37.63
C GLY A 456 10.14 25.69 38.48
N LEU A 457 11.32 25.96 37.92
CA LEU A 457 12.40 26.69 38.59
C LEU A 457 12.06 28.18 38.71
N GLU A 458 12.56 28.82 39.77
CA GLU A 458 12.43 30.27 39.95
C GLU A 458 13.16 31.02 38.81
N ALA A 459 12.46 31.95 38.17
CA ALA A 459 13.00 32.68 37.02
C ALA A 459 12.52 34.14 37.01
N VAL A 460 13.22 34.99 36.27
CA VAL A 460 12.90 36.42 36.16
C VAL A 460 12.97 36.87 34.70
N TRP A 461 11.93 37.54 34.21
CA TRP A 461 11.96 38.22 32.92
C TRP A 461 12.71 39.54 33.01
N ILE A 462 13.85 39.60 32.35
CA ILE A 462 14.78 40.74 32.35
C ILE A 462 14.82 41.44 30.99
N GLU A 463 15.29 42.67 30.98
CA GLU A 463 15.55 43.38 29.71
C GLU A 463 16.82 42.82 29.03
N PRO A 464 16.90 42.82 27.68
CA PRO A 464 18.06 42.27 26.97
C PRO A 464 19.42 42.87 27.40
N GLY A 465 19.43 44.13 27.86
CA GLY A 465 20.64 44.79 28.35
C GLY A 465 21.20 44.22 29.67
N GLN A 466 20.40 43.47 30.43
CA GLN A 466 20.79 42.86 31.71
C GLN A 466 21.36 41.43 31.55
N ARG A 467 21.46 40.93 30.31
CA ARG A 467 21.88 39.55 30.01
C ARG A 467 23.27 39.22 30.59
N ASP A 468 24.26 40.06 30.34
CA ASP A 468 25.65 39.81 30.77
C ASP A 468 25.78 39.82 32.30
N GLU A 469 25.04 40.71 32.97
CA GLU A 469 24.96 40.78 34.44
C GLU A 469 24.31 39.52 35.02
N ALA A 470 23.18 39.09 34.46
CA ALA A 470 22.48 37.88 34.89
C ALA A 470 23.35 36.62 34.74
N GLN A 471 24.05 36.48 33.62
CA GLN A 471 24.99 35.38 33.39
C GLN A 471 26.17 35.42 34.38
N ALA A 472 26.72 36.60 34.68
CA ALA A 472 27.78 36.76 35.67
C ALA A 472 27.34 36.36 37.09
N MET A 473 26.06 36.54 37.42
CA MET A 473 25.47 36.09 38.69
C MET A 473 25.11 34.60 38.72
N GLY A 474 25.32 33.85 37.62
CA GLY A 474 25.07 32.41 37.53
C GLY A 474 23.69 32.01 36.97
N TYR A 475 22.90 32.96 36.47
CA TYR A 475 21.62 32.64 35.83
C TYR A 475 21.82 32.08 34.41
N THR A 476 20.95 31.15 34.02
CA THR A 476 20.85 30.69 32.63
C THR A 476 19.85 31.58 31.90
N VAL A 477 20.31 32.36 30.92
CA VAL A 477 19.48 33.35 30.20
C VAL A 477 19.07 32.82 28.82
N VAL A 478 17.76 32.80 28.55
CA VAL A 478 17.17 32.28 27.31
C VAL A 478 16.12 33.25 26.73
N ASP A 479 15.94 33.24 25.40
CA ASP A 479 14.93 34.04 24.71
C ASP A 479 13.54 33.38 24.76
N ALA A 480 12.48 34.16 24.55
CA ALA A 480 11.09 33.68 24.60
C ALA A 480 10.81 32.47 23.69
N GLY A 481 11.40 32.46 22.48
CA GLY A 481 11.27 31.32 21.57
C GLY A 481 11.91 30.03 22.12
N THR A 482 12.99 30.13 22.89
CA THR A 482 13.60 28.96 23.56
C THR A 482 12.80 28.50 24.76
N VAL A 483 12.14 29.41 25.50
CA VAL A 483 11.22 29.04 26.59
C VAL A 483 10.08 28.17 26.05
N ILE A 484 9.38 28.64 25.00
CA ILE A 484 8.29 27.89 24.36
C ILE A 484 8.81 26.52 23.86
N ALA A 485 9.93 26.50 23.15
CA ALA A 485 10.49 25.28 22.58
C ALA A 485 10.91 24.26 23.66
N THR A 486 11.43 24.73 24.80
CA THR A 486 11.85 23.88 25.92
C THR A 486 10.64 23.30 26.65
N HIS A 487 9.61 24.13 26.91
CA HIS A 487 8.34 23.66 27.48
C HIS A 487 7.69 22.61 26.57
N LEU A 488 7.57 22.88 25.27
CA LEU A 488 7.03 21.92 24.30
C LEU A 488 7.85 20.62 24.28
N SER A 489 9.19 20.73 24.34
CA SER A 489 10.05 19.55 24.38
C SER A 489 9.77 18.68 25.61
N GLN A 490 9.61 19.30 26.77
CA GLN A 490 9.34 18.62 28.03
C GLN A 490 7.97 17.94 27.99
N VAL A 491 6.93 18.66 27.56
CA VAL A 491 5.56 18.13 27.41
C VAL A 491 5.53 16.92 26.47
N ILE A 492 6.16 17.00 25.29
CA ILE A 492 6.21 15.87 24.36
C ILE A 492 6.95 14.68 24.97
N GLN A 493 8.02 14.93 25.73
CA GLN A 493 8.78 13.86 26.37
C GLN A 493 7.98 13.14 27.47
N ASP A 494 7.23 13.90 28.27
CA ASP A 494 6.40 13.36 29.35
C ASP A 494 5.20 12.56 28.81
N HIS A 495 4.63 13.00 27.70
CA HIS A 495 3.48 12.37 27.04
C HIS A 495 3.87 11.52 25.82
N ALA A 496 5.15 11.15 25.67
CA ALA A 496 5.64 10.40 24.51
C ALA A 496 4.92 9.06 24.30
N HIS A 497 4.50 8.43 25.40
CA HIS A 497 3.78 7.16 25.39
C HIS A 497 2.35 7.28 24.83
N GLU A 498 1.71 8.44 24.96
CA GLU A 498 0.36 8.72 24.41
C GLU A 498 0.42 9.04 22.93
N LEU A 499 1.53 9.63 22.48
CA LEU A 499 1.79 9.97 21.09
C LEU A 499 2.17 8.76 20.23
N LEU A 500 2.52 7.62 20.84
CA LEU A 500 2.82 6.40 20.11
C LEU A 500 1.53 5.62 19.82
N GLY A 501 1.13 5.54 18.55
CA GLY A 501 -0.04 4.80 18.09
C GLY A 501 0.29 3.57 17.23
N HIS A 502 -0.74 3.02 16.58
CA HIS A 502 -0.59 1.86 15.70
C HIS A 502 0.22 2.18 14.43
N GLU A 503 0.06 3.39 13.88
CA GLU A 503 0.77 3.81 12.67
C GLU A 503 2.27 3.92 12.91
N GLU A 504 2.70 4.53 14.01
CA GLU A 504 4.11 4.68 14.34
C GLU A 504 4.79 3.31 14.49
N ILE A 505 4.12 2.34 15.11
CA ILE A 505 4.70 1.01 15.29
C ILE A 505 4.79 0.26 13.97
N GLN A 506 3.77 0.36 13.12
CA GLN A 506 3.86 -0.20 11.78
C GLN A 506 5.05 0.39 11.02
N GLN A 507 5.25 1.71 11.09
CA GLN A 507 6.40 2.36 10.48
C GLN A 507 7.74 1.91 11.09
N LEU A 508 7.81 1.69 12.40
CA LEU A 508 9.00 1.16 13.08
C LEU A 508 9.31 -0.28 12.64
N LEU A 509 8.30 -1.13 12.52
CA LEU A 509 8.43 -2.49 12.02
C LEU A 509 8.85 -2.51 10.55
N ASP A 510 8.28 -1.65 9.72
CA ASP A 510 8.66 -1.51 8.31
C ASP A 510 10.12 -1.05 8.17
N LEU A 511 10.57 -0.13 9.02
CA LEU A 511 11.96 0.31 9.08
C LEU A 511 12.88 -0.85 9.48
N LEU A 512 12.51 -1.61 10.51
CA LEU A 512 13.28 -2.77 10.96
C LEU A 512 13.34 -3.85 9.87
N ALA A 513 12.23 -4.10 9.17
CA ALA A 513 12.11 -5.11 8.11
C ALA A 513 13.05 -4.86 6.92
N ARG A 514 13.48 -3.61 6.68
CA ARG A 514 14.52 -3.30 5.68
C ARG A 514 15.86 -3.96 5.99
N SER A 515 16.16 -4.17 7.27
CA SER A 515 17.43 -4.75 7.74
C SER A 515 17.29 -6.17 8.28
N GLN A 516 16.15 -6.51 8.90
CA GLN A 516 15.88 -7.80 9.53
C GLN A 516 14.48 -8.32 9.18
N PRO A 517 14.19 -8.59 7.89
CA PRO A 517 12.84 -8.95 7.44
C PRO A 517 12.32 -10.24 8.10
N LYS A 518 13.20 -11.23 8.30
CA LYS A 518 12.84 -12.50 8.94
C LYS A 518 12.43 -12.37 10.41
N LEU A 519 13.02 -11.41 11.14
CA LEU A 519 12.66 -11.17 12.53
C LEU A 519 11.25 -10.59 12.62
N VAL A 520 10.96 -9.58 11.79
CA VAL A 520 9.64 -8.94 11.74
C VAL A 520 8.56 -9.93 11.32
N GLU A 521 8.78 -10.69 10.24
CA GLU A 521 7.81 -11.68 9.74
C GLU A 521 7.50 -12.78 10.76
N ASN A 522 8.48 -13.14 11.61
CA ASN A 522 8.28 -14.12 12.67
C ASN A 522 7.63 -13.53 13.92
N LEU A 523 7.86 -12.24 14.23
CA LEU A 523 7.31 -11.59 15.41
C LEU A 523 5.84 -11.21 15.22
N VAL A 524 5.53 -10.31 14.27
CA VAL A 524 4.18 -9.77 14.06
C VAL A 524 3.68 -10.12 12.64
N PRO A 525 2.45 -10.64 12.49
CA PRO A 525 1.48 -10.99 13.53
C PRO A 525 1.61 -12.42 14.06
N LYS A 526 2.62 -13.20 13.62
CA LYS A 526 2.68 -14.65 13.86
C LYS A 526 2.81 -15.04 15.33
N THR A 527 3.67 -14.35 16.08
CA THR A 527 3.99 -14.70 17.48
C THR A 527 3.35 -13.74 18.47
N LEU A 528 3.18 -12.47 18.11
CA LEU A 528 2.66 -11.42 18.98
C LEU A 528 1.71 -10.49 18.19
N PRO A 529 0.49 -10.19 18.70
CA PRO A 529 -0.37 -9.17 18.12
C PRO A 529 0.27 -7.78 18.19
N LEU A 530 0.01 -6.93 17.19
CA LEU A 530 0.55 -5.56 17.12
C LEU A 530 0.16 -4.71 18.35
N GLY A 531 -1.07 -4.88 18.87
CA GLY A 531 -1.54 -4.14 20.04
C GLY A 531 -0.80 -4.48 21.35
N VAL A 532 -0.32 -5.73 21.50
CA VAL A 532 0.51 -6.11 22.67
C VAL A 532 1.87 -5.44 22.56
N MET A 533 2.47 -5.45 21.37
CA MET A 533 3.72 -4.74 21.09
C MET A 533 3.59 -3.23 21.35
N LEU A 534 2.47 -2.63 20.93
CA LEU A 534 2.13 -1.24 21.26
C LEU A 534 2.15 -0.99 22.74
N LYS A 535 1.44 -1.81 23.52
CA LYS A 535 1.40 -1.61 24.96
C LYS A 535 2.78 -1.74 25.61
N VAL A 536 3.61 -2.68 25.16
CA VAL A 536 5.00 -2.81 25.66
C VAL A 536 5.82 -1.55 25.35
N LEU A 537 5.80 -1.04 24.12
CA LEU A 537 6.54 0.16 23.75
C LEU A 537 6.03 1.41 24.50
N GLN A 538 4.71 1.53 24.68
CA GLN A 538 4.12 2.59 25.50
C GLN A 538 4.57 2.52 26.95
N ASN A 539 4.62 1.33 27.55
CA ASN A 539 5.09 1.17 28.93
C ASN A 539 6.56 1.59 29.08
N LEU A 540 7.43 1.24 28.11
CA LEU A 540 8.82 1.69 28.09
C LEU A 540 8.92 3.22 28.03
N LEU A 541 8.17 3.86 27.13
CA LEU A 541 8.15 5.31 26.98
C LEU A 541 7.56 6.02 28.21
N ALA A 542 6.55 5.43 28.86
CA ALA A 542 5.97 5.97 30.10
C ALA A 542 7.00 6.03 31.24
N GLU A 543 7.95 5.09 31.25
CA GLU A 543 9.09 5.08 32.17
C GLU A 543 10.32 5.84 31.62
N ARG A 544 10.14 6.66 30.58
CA ARG A 544 11.18 7.43 29.88
C ARG A 544 12.32 6.57 29.32
N ILE A 545 12.07 5.31 28.97
CA ILE A 545 13.05 4.44 28.31
C ILE A 545 12.96 4.61 26.78
N PRO A 546 14.05 5.02 26.11
CA PRO A 546 14.10 5.07 24.66
C PRO A 546 13.87 3.72 23.97
N ILE A 547 13.10 3.72 22.88
CA ILE A 547 12.82 2.54 22.04
C ILE A 547 13.67 2.50 20.76
N ARG A 548 14.85 3.13 20.80
CA ARG A 548 15.78 3.24 19.65
C ARG A 548 16.36 1.89 19.22
N ASP A 549 16.61 0.99 20.16
CA ASP A 549 17.15 -0.34 19.88
C ASP A 549 16.02 -1.35 19.59
N MET A 550 15.32 -1.10 18.48
CA MET A 550 14.18 -1.90 18.04
C MET A 550 14.56 -3.36 17.74
N ARG A 551 15.84 -3.63 17.42
CA ARG A 551 16.36 -4.98 17.22
C ARG A 551 16.30 -5.77 18.53
N THR A 552 16.94 -5.27 19.57
CA THR A 552 17.00 -5.98 20.86
C THR A 552 15.61 -6.15 21.45
N ILE A 553 14.74 -5.13 21.29
CA ILE A 553 13.33 -5.22 21.69
C ILE A 553 12.62 -6.35 20.92
N ALA A 554 12.68 -6.36 19.59
CA ALA A 554 11.98 -7.34 18.77
C ALA A 554 12.51 -8.78 18.98
N GLU A 555 13.81 -8.97 19.16
CA GLU A 555 14.41 -10.28 19.47
C GLU A 555 13.95 -10.79 20.84
N THR A 556 13.94 -9.91 21.84
CA THR A 556 13.50 -10.27 23.20
C THR A 556 12.02 -10.64 23.21
N LEU A 557 11.19 -9.85 22.52
CA LEU A 557 9.77 -10.15 22.36
C LEU A 557 9.55 -11.48 21.63
N ALA A 558 10.27 -11.75 20.53
CA ALA A 558 10.14 -13.00 19.80
C ALA A 558 10.52 -14.23 20.65
N ALA A 559 11.49 -14.07 21.56
CA ALA A 559 11.94 -15.13 22.45
C ALA A 559 11.01 -15.40 23.64
N HIS A 560 10.33 -14.37 24.16
CA HIS A 560 9.49 -14.43 25.36
C HIS A 560 7.98 -14.51 25.09
N ALA A 561 7.54 -14.09 23.89
CA ALA A 561 6.14 -14.15 23.48
C ALA A 561 5.53 -15.57 23.49
N PRO A 562 6.26 -16.66 23.19
CA PRO A 562 5.72 -18.02 23.33
C PRO A 562 5.39 -18.43 24.76
N GLN A 563 6.05 -17.84 25.77
CA GLN A 563 5.83 -18.13 27.19
C GLN A 563 4.73 -17.24 27.79
N SER A 564 4.65 -15.97 27.39
CA SER A 564 3.62 -15.04 27.84
C SER A 564 3.32 -13.97 26.80
N GLN A 565 2.04 -13.64 26.65
CA GLN A 565 1.55 -12.53 25.83
C GLN A 565 1.15 -11.32 26.68
N ASP A 566 1.36 -11.38 28.00
CA ASP A 566 1.06 -10.27 28.90
C ASP A 566 2.05 -9.09 28.67
N PRO A 567 1.56 -7.88 28.36
CA PRO A 567 2.43 -6.72 28.15
C PRO A 567 3.32 -6.41 29.36
N GLY A 568 2.86 -6.64 30.59
CA GLY A 568 3.64 -6.39 31.80
C GLY A 568 4.87 -7.28 31.88
N VAL A 569 4.69 -8.60 31.75
CA VAL A 569 5.78 -9.59 31.71
C VAL A 569 6.76 -9.30 30.57
N LEU A 570 6.25 -9.01 29.38
CA LEU A 570 7.09 -8.69 28.22
C LEU A 570 7.88 -7.39 28.39
N THR A 571 7.27 -6.37 29.00
CA THR A 571 7.96 -5.11 29.33
C THR A 571 9.13 -5.37 30.28
N ALA A 572 8.94 -6.17 31.33
CA ALA A 572 10.00 -6.52 32.27
C ALA A 572 11.18 -7.23 31.57
N ALA A 573 10.89 -8.21 30.71
CA ALA A 573 11.91 -8.92 29.94
C ALA A 573 12.70 -7.98 29.01
N VAL A 574 12.00 -7.09 28.31
CA VAL A 574 12.62 -6.09 27.42
C VAL A 574 13.50 -5.12 28.20
N ARG A 575 13.06 -4.65 29.38
CA ARG A 575 13.88 -3.78 30.25
C ARG A 575 15.18 -4.44 30.67
N THR A 576 15.16 -5.74 31.03
CA THR A 576 16.37 -6.48 31.34
C THR A 576 17.32 -6.54 30.14
N ALA A 577 16.80 -6.82 28.95
CA ALA A 577 17.59 -6.84 27.71
C ALA A 577 18.19 -5.45 27.36
N LEU A 578 17.43 -4.38 27.62
CA LEU A 578 17.86 -2.99 27.45
C LEU A 578 18.70 -2.44 28.61
N GLY A 579 19.09 -3.26 29.59
CA GLY A 579 19.76 -2.78 30.81
C GLY A 579 21.00 -1.90 30.55
N ARG A 580 21.78 -2.19 29.51
CA ARG A 580 22.93 -1.36 29.10
C ARG A 580 22.50 0.05 28.67
N LEU A 581 21.41 0.14 27.91
CA LEU A 581 20.86 1.42 27.44
C LEU A 581 20.30 2.22 28.62
N ILE A 582 19.56 1.57 29.53
CA ILE A 582 18.96 2.21 30.70
C ILE A 582 20.04 2.80 31.61
N VAL A 583 21.07 2.02 31.96
CA VAL A 583 22.18 2.49 32.81
C VAL A 583 22.94 3.64 32.16
N GLN A 584 23.21 3.55 30.85
CA GLN A 584 23.86 4.63 30.11
C GLN A 584 22.98 5.90 30.03
N HIS A 585 21.67 5.73 29.89
CA HIS A 585 20.74 6.86 29.83
C HIS A 585 20.67 7.63 31.15
N ILE A 586 20.72 6.91 32.29
CA ILE A 586 20.67 7.51 33.63
C ILE A 586 22.03 8.09 34.04
N ASN A 587 23.12 7.35 33.86
CA ASN A 587 24.43 7.70 34.43
C ASN A 587 25.45 8.27 33.43
N GLY A 588 25.12 8.25 32.14
CA GLY A 588 26.09 8.57 31.09
C GLY A 588 27.30 7.63 31.12
N MET A 589 28.49 8.22 31.27
CA MET A 589 29.77 7.51 31.31
C MET A 589 30.41 7.48 32.71
N SER A 590 29.69 7.92 33.74
CA SER A 590 30.19 7.94 35.12
C SER A 590 30.39 6.51 35.65
N SER A 591 31.45 6.31 36.44
CA SER A 591 31.78 4.99 37.01
C SER A 591 30.89 4.57 38.17
N GLU A 592 30.33 5.54 38.89
CA GLU A 592 29.45 5.33 40.04
C GLU A 592 28.03 5.73 39.66
N LEU A 593 27.06 4.87 39.93
CA LEU A 593 25.62 5.13 39.72
C LEU A 593 25.00 5.45 41.09
N PRO A 594 24.68 6.71 41.40
CA PRO A 594 23.97 7.03 42.62
C PRO A 594 22.55 6.45 42.55
N VAL A 595 22.17 5.69 43.57
CA VAL A 595 20.85 5.04 43.66
C VAL A 595 20.24 5.26 45.03
N ILE A 596 18.92 5.39 45.05
CA ILE A 596 18.11 5.31 46.28
C ILE A 596 17.65 3.85 46.41
N THR A 597 17.85 3.24 47.58
CA THR A 597 17.43 1.86 47.86
C THR A 597 16.36 1.84 48.94
N LEU A 598 15.52 0.82 48.92
CA LEU A 598 14.58 0.57 50.02
C LEU A 598 15.32 0.01 51.24
N ASP A 599 14.82 0.33 52.42
CA ASP A 599 15.27 -0.34 53.64
C ASP A 599 14.87 -1.83 53.59
N PRO A 600 15.74 -2.78 53.99
CA PRO A 600 15.45 -4.21 53.90
C PRO A 600 14.15 -4.64 54.61
N ALA A 601 13.77 -3.98 55.71
CA ALA A 601 12.53 -4.30 56.40
C ALA A 601 11.30 -3.85 55.58
N LEU A 602 11.38 -2.69 54.94
CA LEU A 602 10.34 -2.20 54.04
C LEU A 602 10.18 -3.11 52.82
N GLU A 603 11.29 -3.54 52.21
CA GLU A 603 11.28 -4.48 51.08
C GLU A 603 10.57 -5.80 51.43
N GLN A 604 10.86 -6.37 52.61
CA GLN A 604 10.20 -7.59 53.09
C GLN A 604 8.68 -7.41 53.28
N ILE A 605 8.25 -6.26 53.82
CA ILE A 605 6.83 -5.94 54.01
C ILE A 605 6.12 -5.84 52.65
N LEU A 606 6.73 -5.17 51.67
CA LEU A 606 6.19 -5.05 50.32
C LEU A 606 6.07 -6.42 49.63
N HIS A 607 7.09 -7.27 49.75
CA HIS A 607 7.04 -8.63 49.23
C HIS A 607 5.90 -9.47 49.84
N GLN A 608 5.69 -9.37 51.15
CA GLN A 608 4.62 -10.10 51.83
C GLN A 608 3.22 -9.60 51.43
N SER A 609 3.05 -8.29 51.24
CA SER A 609 1.81 -7.69 50.72
C SER A 609 1.48 -8.16 49.29
N LEU A 610 2.51 -8.24 48.43
CA LEU A 610 2.37 -8.75 47.07
C LEU A 610 2.04 -10.24 46.99
N GLN A 611 2.56 -11.07 47.92
CA GLN A 611 2.28 -12.51 47.95
C GLN A 611 0.91 -12.87 48.53
N SER A 612 0.41 -12.05 49.46
CA SER A 612 -0.89 -12.24 50.13
C SER A 612 -2.08 -11.79 49.29
N SER A 613 -1.83 -10.94 48.28
CA SER A 613 -2.83 -10.46 47.34
C SER A 613 -2.72 -11.29 46.06
N GLY A 614 -3.78 -11.99 45.66
CA GLY A 614 -3.82 -12.75 44.39
C GLY A 614 -3.73 -11.84 43.15
N GLU A 615 -4.25 -12.29 42.00
CA GLU A 615 -4.22 -11.58 40.69
C GLU A 615 -4.86 -10.15 40.68
N GLY A 616 -5.33 -9.63 41.82
CA GLY A 616 -6.01 -8.34 41.97
C GLY A 616 -5.18 -7.18 42.58
N GLY A 617 -3.87 -7.34 42.78
CA GLY A 617 -2.98 -6.25 43.21
C GLY A 617 -2.81 -6.12 44.73
N GLY A 618 -1.57 -5.86 45.14
CA GLY A 618 -1.13 -5.73 46.53
C GLY A 618 -1.78 -4.59 47.28
N GLY A 619 -2.57 -4.88 48.33
CA GLY A 619 -3.07 -3.85 49.24
C GLY A 619 -1.96 -3.34 50.16
N MET A 620 -1.57 -2.07 50.02
CA MET A 620 -0.75 -1.36 51.03
C MET A 620 -1.66 -0.67 52.04
N GLU A 621 -1.30 -0.72 53.33
CA GLU A 621 -1.96 0.11 54.33
C GLU A 621 -1.75 1.60 54.01
N PRO A 622 -2.80 2.45 54.03
CA PRO A 622 -2.69 3.87 53.69
C PRO A 622 -1.59 4.62 54.47
N GLY A 623 -1.42 4.31 55.75
CA GLY A 623 -0.39 4.93 56.59
C GLY A 623 1.05 4.47 56.28
N LEU A 624 1.23 3.34 55.59
CA LEU A 624 2.53 2.94 55.04
C LEU A 624 2.81 3.70 53.75
N ALA A 625 1.81 3.82 52.87
CA ALA A 625 1.93 4.57 51.62
C ALA A 625 2.25 6.06 51.86
N GLU A 626 1.59 6.70 52.83
CA GLU A 626 1.83 8.10 53.19
C GLU A 626 3.26 8.32 53.73
N ARG A 627 3.73 7.42 54.59
CA ARG A 627 5.12 7.44 55.10
C ARG A 627 6.14 7.25 54.00
N LEU A 628 5.88 6.30 53.09
CA LEU A 628 6.77 6.04 51.95
C LEU A 628 6.88 7.28 51.05
N HIS A 629 5.76 7.96 50.76
CA HIS A 629 5.75 9.19 49.98
C HIS A 629 6.50 10.34 50.68
N GLY A 630 6.29 10.51 51.99
CA GLY A 630 7.01 11.51 52.78
C GLY A 630 8.52 11.30 52.77
N SER A 631 8.98 10.07 53.00
CA SER A 631 10.39 9.71 52.95
C SER A 631 11.02 9.88 51.57
N LEU A 632 10.28 9.56 50.49
CA LEU A 632 10.75 9.75 49.12
C LEU A 632 10.90 11.23 48.73
N SER A 633 10.09 12.14 49.29
CA SER A 633 10.26 13.58 49.04
C SER A 633 11.47 14.19 49.75
N GLN A 634 11.96 13.52 50.80
CA GLN A 634 13.11 13.97 51.61
C GLN A 634 14.45 13.40 51.13
N ALA A 635 14.42 12.24 50.45
CA ALA A 635 15.57 11.56 49.87
C ALA A 635 15.93 12.16 48.51
#